data_AF-A0A963MWE8-F1
#
_entry.id   AF-A0A963MWE8-F1
#
_cell.length_a   1.000
_cell.length_b   1.000
_cell.length_c   1.000
_cell.angle_alpha   90.00
_cell.angle_beta   90.00
_cell.angle_gamma   90.00
#
_symmetry.space_group_name_H-M   'P 1'
#
loop_
_entity.id
_entity.type
_entity.pdbx_description
1 polymer ?
#
loop_
_entity_poly.entity_id
_entity_poly.type
_entity_poly.pdbx_seq_one_letter_code
_entity_poly.pdbx_strand_id
1 'polypeptide(L)'
;MQPKVTIRRVLAVGLAAFALMGASAARAAEDAVHYVVQSGDTLIGLGQTLLQNPERWPTIQRLNAVADPYRMPVGRNLRIPVTMLRKEPREARVVHVSGGASADGQPLAVDQKVSVGARLVTPAEGFMTLELPDG
;
A
#
# COMPACT_ATOMS: atom_id res chain seq x y z
N MET A 1 40.59 -64.89 43.72
CA MET A 1 39.61 -65.33 42.72
C MET A 1 38.93 -64.07 42.18
N GLN A 2 39.09 -63.75 40.88
CA GLN A 2 38.31 -62.78 40.07
C GLN A 2 38.54 -61.25 40.36
N PRO A 3 38.43 -60.36 39.35
CA PRO A 3 39.55 -59.51 38.93
C PRO A 3 39.27 -57.99 38.86
N LYS A 4 40.38 -57.24 38.66
CA LYS A 4 40.46 -55.81 38.33
C LYS A 4 39.56 -55.44 37.14
N VAL A 5 38.66 -54.47 37.33
CA VAL A 5 37.81 -53.94 36.26
C VAL A 5 38.55 -52.80 35.53
N THR A 6 38.90 -53.07 34.27
CA THR A 6 39.54 -52.17 33.32
C THR A 6 38.54 -51.13 32.80
N ILE A 7 38.91 -49.85 32.89
CA ILE A 7 38.19 -48.70 32.33
C ILE A 7 38.30 -48.72 30.80
N ARG A 8 37.17 -48.86 30.11
CA ARG A 8 37.07 -48.66 28.66
C ARG A 8 36.59 -47.24 28.38
N ARG A 9 37.50 -46.39 27.90
CA ARG A 9 37.16 -45.12 27.23
C ARG A 9 36.44 -45.45 25.93
N VAL A 10 35.20 -45.01 25.78
CA VAL A 10 34.51 -44.96 24.48
C VAL A 10 34.09 -43.52 24.23
N LEU A 11 34.65 -42.98 23.15
CA LEU A 11 34.30 -41.71 22.52
C LEU A 11 32.82 -41.75 22.10
N ALA A 12 32.04 -40.76 22.51
CA ALA A 12 30.73 -40.50 21.90
C ALA A 12 30.60 -39.00 21.63
N VAL A 13 30.65 -38.68 20.33
CA VAL A 13 30.45 -37.35 19.76
C VAL A 13 29.00 -36.91 20.06
N GLY A 14 28.85 -35.91 20.93
CA GLY A 14 27.57 -35.35 21.34
C GLY A 14 27.13 -34.22 20.41
N LEU A 15 26.01 -34.46 19.72
CA LEU A 15 25.34 -33.64 18.72
C LEU A 15 25.06 -32.21 19.22
N ALA A 16 25.64 -31.20 18.55
CA ALA A 16 25.26 -29.79 18.71
C ALA A 16 23.89 -29.55 18.06
N ALA A 17 22.81 -29.63 18.84
CA ALA A 17 21.47 -29.27 18.40
C ALA A 17 21.35 -27.73 18.38
N PHE A 18 21.56 -27.18 17.19
CA PHE A 18 21.44 -25.78 16.83
C PHE A 18 20.00 -25.31 17.11
N ALA A 19 19.79 -24.54 18.17
CA ALA A 19 18.56 -23.81 18.40
C ALA A 19 18.50 -22.66 17.36
N LEU A 20 17.96 -22.94 16.17
CA LEU A 20 17.55 -21.87 15.27
C LEU A 20 16.34 -21.18 15.88
N MET A 21 16.65 -20.08 16.56
CA MET A 21 15.76 -19.04 17.01
C MET A 21 14.84 -18.64 15.86
N GLY A 22 13.57 -19.04 15.95
CA GLY A 22 12.53 -18.62 15.04
C GLY A 22 12.24 -17.13 15.24
N ALA A 23 13.02 -16.28 14.58
CA ALA A 23 12.63 -14.90 14.36
C ALA A 23 11.42 -14.93 13.42
N SER A 24 10.21 -14.99 14.00
CA SER A 24 9.00 -14.66 13.28
C SER A 24 9.10 -13.18 12.91
N ALA A 25 9.59 -12.92 11.71
CA ALA A 25 9.47 -11.61 11.09
C ALA A 25 7.96 -11.40 10.89
N ALA A 26 7.33 -10.71 11.83
CA ALA A 26 5.99 -10.18 11.64
C ALA A 26 6.06 -9.32 10.37
N ARG A 27 5.58 -9.87 9.24
CA ARG A 27 5.38 -9.08 8.04
C ARG A 27 4.43 -7.96 8.45
N ALA A 28 4.93 -6.72 8.44
CA ALA A 28 4.07 -5.55 8.56
C ALA A 28 2.91 -5.75 7.60
N ALA A 29 1.68 -5.74 8.11
CA ALA A 29 0.51 -5.87 7.28
C ALA A 29 0.54 -4.69 6.31
N GLU A 30 0.77 -4.95 5.01
CA GLU A 30 0.63 -3.90 4.01
C GLU A 30 -0.79 -3.34 4.09
N ASP A 31 -0.87 -2.02 4.22
CA ASP A 31 -2.11 -1.26 4.15
C ASP A 31 -2.86 -1.67 2.88
N ALA A 32 -4.12 -2.02 3.04
CA ALA A 32 -4.95 -2.52 1.95
C ALA A 32 -6.38 -2.01 2.07
N VAL A 33 -6.95 -1.68 0.92
CA VAL A 33 -8.38 -1.40 0.77
C VAL A 33 -9.10 -2.73 0.50
N HIS A 34 -10.30 -2.83 1.05
CA HIS A 34 -11.19 -3.96 0.87
C HIS A 34 -12.28 -3.56 -0.12
N TYR A 35 -12.31 -4.21 -1.28
CA TYR A 35 -13.27 -3.95 -2.34
C TYR A 35 -14.28 -5.09 -2.44
N VAL A 36 -15.57 -4.78 -2.35
CA VAL A 36 -16.64 -5.77 -2.50
C VAL A 36 -17.00 -5.88 -3.98
N VAL A 37 -16.77 -7.05 -4.56
CA VAL A 37 -17.08 -7.36 -5.96
C VAL A 37 -18.57 -7.14 -6.24
N GLN A 38 -18.86 -6.38 -7.28
CA GLN A 38 -20.21 -6.10 -7.79
C GLN A 38 -20.53 -6.96 -9.02
N SER A 39 -21.81 -6.98 -9.40
CA SER A 39 -22.26 -7.69 -10.60
C SER A 39 -21.64 -7.08 -11.85
N GLY A 40 -21.00 -7.91 -12.69
CA GLY A 40 -20.34 -7.49 -13.92
C GLY A 40 -18.84 -7.17 -13.76
N ASP A 41 -18.32 -7.17 -12.53
CA ASP A 41 -16.90 -6.99 -12.31
C ASP A 41 -16.08 -8.16 -12.84
N THR A 42 -14.93 -7.82 -13.41
CA THR A 42 -13.86 -8.76 -13.71
C THR A 42 -12.58 -8.27 -13.07
N LEU A 43 -11.66 -9.17 -12.75
CA LEU A 43 -10.40 -8.75 -12.13
C LEU A 43 -9.57 -7.86 -13.06
N ILE A 44 -9.69 -8.08 -14.37
CA ILE A 44 -9.07 -7.27 -15.43
C ILE A 44 -9.67 -5.86 -15.45
N GLY A 45 -11.00 -5.75 -15.43
CA GLY A 45 -11.69 -4.46 -15.40
C GLY A 45 -11.39 -3.67 -14.14
N LEU A 46 -11.43 -4.32 -12.97
CA LEU A 46 -11.00 -3.72 -11.71
C LEU A 46 -9.54 -3.27 -11.75
N GLY A 47 -8.68 -4.04 -12.44
CA GLY A 47 -7.31 -3.64 -12.73
C GLY A 47 -7.20 -2.30 -13.45
N GLN A 48 -8.00 -2.11 -14.51
CA GLN A 48 -8.03 -0.88 -15.30
C GLN A 48 -8.55 0.32 -14.50
N THR A 49 -9.56 0.10 -13.64
CA THR A 49 -10.20 1.19 -12.92
C THR A 49 -9.47 1.58 -11.63
N LEU A 50 -8.91 0.60 -10.90
CA LEU A 50 -8.40 0.80 -9.54
C LEU A 50 -6.87 0.84 -9.44
N LEU A 51 -6.14 0.16 -10.31
CA LEU A 51 -4.69 0.01 -10.15
C LEU A 51 -3.91 1.12 -10.85
N GLN A 52 -2.80 1.53 -10.27
CA GLN A 52 -1.85 2.46 -10.91
C GLN A 52 -1.23 1.86 -12.18
N ASN A 53 -1.07 0.53 -12.22
CA ASN A 53 -0.65 -0.22 -13.38
C ASN A 53 -1.69 -1.32 -13.63
N PRO A 54 -2.56 -1.15 -14.64
CA PRO A 54 -3.61 -2.11 -14.96
C PRO A 54 -3.12 -3.54 -15.16
N GLU A 55 -1.93 -3.73 -15.75
CA GLU A 55 -1.36 -5.05 -16.03
C GLU A 55 -0.96 -5.83 -14.77
N ARG A 56 -0.96 -5.18 -13.60
CA ARG A 56 -0.63 -5.83 -12.32
C ARG A 56 -1.82 -6.55 -11.67
N TRP A 57 -2.99 -6.60 -12.32
CA TRP A 57 -4.14 -7.37 -11.84
C TRP A 57 -3.84 -8.85 -11.48
N PRO A 58 -2.88 -9.58 -12.13
CA PRO A 58 -2.53 -10.94 -11.71
C PRO A 58 -1.91 -11.03 -10.31
N THR A 59 -1.32 -9.93 -9.82
CA THR A 59 -0.84 -9.87 -8.43
C THR A 59 -2.00 -9.87 -7.45
N ILE A 60 -3.08 -9.14 -7.76
CA ILE A 60 -4.31 -9.13 -6.96
C ILE A 60 -4.98 -10.51 -7.00
N GLN A 61 -4.94 -11.18 -8.15
CA GLN A 61 -5.47 -12.54 -8.31
C GLN A 61 -4.80 -13.51 -7.32
N ARG A 62 -3.46 -13.54 -7.33
CA ARG A 62 -2.66 -14.40 -6.46
C ARG A 62 -2.85 -14.05 -4.98
N LEU A 63 -2.87 -12.76 -4.65
CA LEU A 63 -3.06 -12.28 -3.29
C LEU A 63 -4.41 -12.74 -2.70
N ASN A 64 -5.46 -12.75 -3.52
CA ASN A 64 -6.82 -13.07 -3.09
C ASN A 64 -7.24 -14.51 -3.38
N ALA A 65 -6.36 -15.36 -3.92
CA ALA A 65 -6.66 -16.72 -4.35
C ALA A 65 -7.92 -16.80 -5.24
N VAL A 66 -7.96 -15.94 -6.27
CA VAL A 66 -9.06 -15.91 -7.24
C VAL A 66 -8.79 -16.98 -8.32
N ALA A 67 -9.68 -17.98 -8.38
CA ALA A 67 -9.54 -19.12 -9.29
C ALA A 67 -9.78 -18.73 -10.76
N ASP A 68 -10.87 -18.02 -11.04
CA ASP A 68 -11.22 -17.55 -12.38
C ASP A 68 -11.23 -16.00 -12.40
N PRO A 69 -10.31 -15.34 -13.12
CA PRO A 69 -10.25 -13.87 -13.18
C PRO A 69 -11.36 -13.25 -14.05
N TYR A 70 -12.03 -14.04 -14.89
CA TYR A 70 -13.13 -13.60 -15.76
C TYR A 70 -14.50 -13.75 -15.10
N ARG A 71 -14.59 -14.47 -13.99
CA ARG A 71 -15.82 -14.69 -13.24
C ARG A 71 -15.59 -14.43 -11.75
N MET A 72 -15.83 -13.19 -11.35
CA MET A 72 -15.69 -12.79 -9.96
C MET A 72 -16.98 -13.12 -9.19
N PRO A 73 -16.91 -13.84 -8.05
CA PRO A 73 -18.08 -14.05 -7.20
C PRO A 73 -18.53 -12.72 -6.61
N VAL A 74 -19.78 -12.32 -6.88
CA VAL A 74 -20.38 -11.09 -6.31
C VAL A 74 -20.38 -11.18 -4.78
N GLY A 75 -20.11 -10.06 -4.12
CA GLY A 75 -20.02 -9.98 -2.65
C GLY A 75 -18.67 -10.44 -2.09
N ARG A 76 -17.76 -10.98 -2.91
CA ARG A 76 -16.41 -11.32 -2.46
C ARG A 76 -15.64 -10.06 -2.11
N ASN A 77 -14.97 -10.10 -0.96
CA ASN A 77 -14.09 -9.00 -0.54
C ASN A 77 -12.67 -9.23 -1.08
N LEU A 78 -12.18 -8.29 -1.89
CA LEU A 78 -10.84 -8.28 -2.44
C LEU A 78 -9.96 -7.36 -1.62
N ARG A 79 -8.86 -7.91 -1.12
CA ARG A 79 -7.77 -7.14 -0.55
C ARG A 79 -6.91 -6.55 -1.68
N ILE A 80 -6.84 -5.22 -1.75
CA ILE A 80 -6.04 -4.50 -2.73
C ILE A 80 -5.02 -3.63 -1.98
N PRO A 81 -3.71 -3.90 -2.08
CA PRO A 81 -2.70 -3.09 -1.41
C PRO A 81 -2.76 -1.63 -1.86
N VAL A 82 -2.67 -0.69 -0.92
CA VAL A 82 -2.73 0.76 -1.23
C VAL A 82 -1.60 1.19 -2.16
N THR A 83 -0.46 0.50 -2.08
CA THR A 83 0.72 0.70 -2.95
C THR A 83 0.48 0.33 -4.40
N MET A 84 -0.62 -0.36 -4.71
CA MET A 84 -1.02 -0.72 -6.08
C MET A 84 -2.17 0.13 -6.61
N LEU A 85 -2.87 0.87 -5.74
CA LEU A 85 -3.98 1.71 -6.15
C LEU A 85 -3.48 2.92 -6.92
N ARG A 86 -4.24 3.33 -7.92
CA ARG A 86 -4.02 4.59 -8.61
C ARG A 86 -4.17 5.73 -7.60
N LYS A 87 -3.25 6.69 -7.64
CA LYS A 87 -3.41 7.95 -6.92
C LYS A 87 -4.23 8.86 -7.81
N GLU A 88 -5.45 9.16 -7.42
CA GLU A 88 -6.20 10.23 -8.06
C GLU A 88 -5.66 11.56 -7.54
N PRO A 89 -5.05 12.39 -8.40
CA PRO A 89 -4.65 13.73 -7.98
C PRO A 89 -5.93 14.48 -7.64
N ARG A 90 -6.13 14.74 -6.34
CA ARG A 90 -7.15 15.70 -5.93
C ARG A 90 -6.59 17.09 -6.16
N GLU A 91 -7.36 17.92 -6.84
CA GLU A 91 -7.01 19.30 -7.12
C GLU A 91 -7.92 20.20 -6.30
N ALA A 92 -7.33 21.12 -5.55
CA ALA A 92 -8.06 22.20 -4.92
C ALA A 92 -8.34 23.30 -5.95
N ARG A 93 -9.48 23.99 -5.87
CA ARG A 93 -9.77 25.17 -6.67
C ARG A 93 -9.57 26.43 -5.85
N VAL A 94 -8.86 27.39 -6.39
CA VAL A 94 -8.72 28.71 -5.76
C VAL A 94 -10.02 29.47 -5.93
N VAL A 95 -10.75 29.70 -4.85
CA VAL A 95 -12.02 30.45 -4.89
C VAL A 95 -11.83 31.93 -4.55
N HIS A 96 -10.74 32.27 -3.87
CA HIS A 96 -10.41 33.67 -3.58
C HIS A 96 -8.91 33.87 -3.40
N VAL A 97 -8.41 35.02 -3.84
CA VAL A 97 -7.04 35.50 -3.59
C VAL A 97 -7.09 36.98 -3.27
N SER A 98 -6.46 37.39 -2.17
CA SER A 98 -6.29 38.78 -1.76
C SER A 98 -4.86 38.99 -1.26
N GLY A 99 -4.28 40.17 -1.50
CA GLY A 99 -2.88 40.47 -1.15
C GLY A 99 -1.81 39.63 -1.88
N GLY A 100 -2.23 38.77 -2.82
CA GLY A 100 -1.37 37.92 -3.64
C GLY A 100 -1.14 36.53 -3.03
N ALA A 101 -0.93 35.54 -3.89
CA ALA A 101 -0.52 34.22 -3.50
C ALA A 101 0.18 33.49 -4.66
N SER A 102 1.00 32.50 -4.36
CA SER A 102 1.67 31.68 -5.37
C SER A 102 1.67 30.19 -5.01
N ALA A 103 1.70 29.35 -6.05
CA ALA A 103 1.94 27.91 -5.97
C ALA A 103 3.21 27.58 -6.76
N ASP A 104 4.16 26.90 -6.13
CA ASP A 104 5.44 26.51 -6.74
C ASP A 104 6.18 27.68 -7.43
N GLY A 105 6.04 28.88 -6.85
CA GLY A 105 6.63 30.13 -7.35
C GLY A 105 5.83 30.85 -8.43
N GLN A 106 4.72 30.29 -8.92
CA GLN A 106 3.83 30.93 -9.89
C GLN A 106 2.64 31.61 -9.19
N PRO A 107 2.30 32.87 -9.54
CA PRO A 107 1.11 33.53 -9.01
C PRO A 107 -0.16 32.72 -9.24
N LEU A 108 -1.03 32.68 -8.22
CA LEU A 108 -2.33 32.02 -8.29
C LEU A 108 -3.43 33.01 -8.67
N ALA A 109 -4.33 32.56 -9.54
CA ALA A 109 -5.56 33.26 -9.90
C ALA A 109 -6.79 32.52 -9.37
N VAL A 110 -7.92 33.24 -9.26
CA VAL A 110 -9.22 32.63 -8.99
C VAL A 110 -9.56 31.62 -10.10
N ASP A 111 -10.24 30.54 -9.71
CA ASP A 111 -10.56 29.34 -10.51
C ASP A 111 -9.37 28.49 -10.96
N GLN A 112 -8.14 28.88 -10.59
CA GLN A 112 -6.98 28.04 -10.83
C GLN A 112 -7.04 26.77 -9.98
N LYS A 113 -6.66 25.66 -10.60
CA LYS A 113 -6.52 24.38 -9.91
C LYS A 113 -5.12 24.21 -9.35
N VAL A 114 -5.04 23.68 -8.14
CA VAL A 114 -3.81 23.42 -7.41
C VAL A 114 -3.78 21.94 -7.04
N SER A 115 -2.80 21.21 -7.56
CA SER A 115 -2.60 19.80 -7.22
C SER A 115 -2.08 19.64 -5.80
N VAL A 116 -2.44 18.53 -5.15
CA VAL A 116 -1.81 18.11 -3.89
C VAL A 116 -0.29 18.04 -4.03
N GLY A 117 0.42 18.58 -3.04
CA GLY A 117 1.89 18.62 -3.01
C GLY A 117 2.50 19.94 -3.49
N ALA A 118 1.71 20.82 -4.10
CA ALA A 118 2.15 22.17 -4.44
C ALA A 118 2.53 22.96 -3.18
N ARG A 119 3.63 23.72 -3.24
CA ARG A 119 4.02 24.64 -2.16
C ARG A 119 3.30 25.96 -2.34
N LEU A 120 2.41 26.27 -1.40
CA LEU A 120 1.67 27.53 -1.36
C LEU A 120 2.44 28.58 -0.56
N VAL A 121 2.52 29.79 -1.08
CA VAL A 121 3.14 30.93 -0.42
C VAL A 121 2.19 32.13 -0.48
N THR A 122 1.95 32.72 0.69
CA THR A 122 1.22 33.98 0.84
C THR A 122 2.13 35.00 1.53
N PRO A 123 2.18 36.26 1.06
CA PRO A 123 2.87 37.35 1.75
C PRO A 123 2.12 37.75 3.03
N ALA A 124 2.72 38.63 3.85
CA ALA A 124 2.18 39.03 5.16
C ALA A 124 0.73 39.58 5.10
N GLU A 125 0.39 40.30 4.03
CA GLU A 125 -0.96 40.86 3.81
C GLU A 125 -1.83 39.98 2.90
N GLY A 126 -1.38 38.77 2.57
CA GLY A 126 -1.98 37.90 1.58
C GLY A 126 -2.75 36.73 2.19
N PHE A 127 -3.91 36.41 1.61
CA PHE A 127 -4.67 35.22 1.93
C PHE A 127 -5.31 34.63 0.67
N MET A 128 -5.53 33.32 0.70
CA MET A 128 -6.31 32.62 -0.32
C MET A 128 -7.35 31.74 0.34
N THR A 129 -8.41 31.44 -0.41
CA THR A 129 -9.38 30.41 -0.05
C THR A 129 -9.33 29.33 -1.12
N LEU A 130 -9.22 28.08 -0.67
CA LEU A 130 -9.24 26.90 -1.50
C LEU A 130 -10.53 26.12 -1.23
N GLU A 131 -11.21 25.71 -2.29
CA GLU A 131 -12.27 24.72 -2.25
C GLU A 131 -11.67 23.36 -2.60
N LEU A 132 -11.82 22.41 -1.69
CA LEU A 132 -11.46 21.03 -1.95
C LEU A 132 -12.65 20.30 -2.59
N PRO A 133 -12.41 19.23 -3.39
CA PRO A 133 -13.49 18.49 -4.04
C PRO A 133 -14.49 17.85 -3.08
N ASP A 134 -14.11 17.68 -1.81
CA ASP A 134 -14.88 17.03 -0.75
C ASP A 134 -15.72 17.98 0.11
N GLY A 135 -15.61 19.31 -0.08
CA GLY A 135 -16.46 20.32 0.56
C GLY A 135 -15.98 20.78 1.93
#